data_AF-A0A950T8I6-F1
#
_entry.id   AF-A0A950T8I6-F1
#
_cell.length_a   1.000
_cell.length_b   1.000
_cell.length_c   1.000
_cell.angle_alpha   90.00
_cell.angle_beta   90.00
_cell.angle_gamma   90.00
#
_symmetry.space_group_name_H-M   'P 1'
#
loop_
_entity.id
_entity.type
_entity.pdbx_description
1 polymer ?
#
loop_
_entity_poly.entity_id
_entity_poly.type
_entity_poly.pdbx_seq_one_letter_code
_entity_poly.pdbx_strand_id
1 'polypeptide(L)' 'MNDNNRTGEQLGNYRLLRLLGNNGFSPVYLGEHVEMHTRTAIKLMDGPL' A
#
# COMPACT_ATOMS: atom_id res chain seq x y z
N MET A 1 4.93 17.09 7.85
CA MET A 1 3.97 16.76 6.76
C MET A 1 4.60 15.62 5.98
N ASN A 2 4.27 14.37 6.33
CA ASN A 2 4.74 13.22 5.56
C ASN A 2 3.63 12.89 4.56
N ASP A 3 3.62 13.63 3.46
CA ASP A 3 2.60 13.57 2.41
C ASP A 3 2.86 12.42 1.42
N ASN A 4 3.38 11.29 1.90
CA ASN A 4 3.62 10.09 1.07
C ASN A 4 2.34 9.25 0.98
N ASN A 5 1.23 9.88 0.59
CA ASN A 5 0.00 9.14 0.31
C ASN A 5 0.17 8.42 -1.03
N ARG A 6 0.47 7.12 -0.97
CA ARG A 6 0.66 6.26 -2.14
C ARG A 6 -0.66 5.66 -2.67
N THR A 7 -1.80 6.19 -2.23
CA THR A 7 -3.11 5.76 -2.72
C THR A 7 -3.20 5.95 -4.23
N GLY A 8 -3.66 4.92 -4.94
CA GLY A 8 -3.78 4.86 -6.38
C GLY A 8 -2.56 4.27 -7.08
N GLU A 9 -1.42 4.12 -6.40
CA GLU A 9 -0.23 3.47 -6.93
C GLU A 9 -0.46 1.96 -7.12
N GLN A 10 0.09 1.41 -8.20
CA GLN A 10 0.10 -0.03 -8.46
C GLN A 10 1.48 -0.62 -8.14
N LEU A 11 1.50 -1.65 -7.30
CA LEU A 11 2.68 -2.41 -6.92
C LEU A 11 2.46 -3.87 -7.34
N GLY A 12 3.12 -4.29 -8.42
CA GLY A 12 2.85 -5.57 -9.05
C GLY A 12 1.38 -5.69 -9.46
N ASN A 13 0.71 -6.74 -9.01
CA ASN A 13 -0.71 -6.98 -9.31
C ASN A 13 -1.68 -6.31 -8.33
N TYR A 14 -1.21 -5.42 -7.45
CA TYR A 14 -2.06 -4.78 -6.44
C TYR A 14 -2.09 -3.27 -6.60
N ARG A 15 -3.28 -2.69 -6.47
CA ARG A 15 -3.48 -1.24 -6.39
C ARG A 15 -3.73 -0.80 -4.96
N LEU A 16 -3.00 0.21 -4.48
CA LEU A 16 -3.22 0.80 -3.17
C LEU A 16 -4.50 1.64 -3.18
N LEU A 17 -5.44 1.36 -2.27
CA LEU A 17 -6.75 2.02 -2.22
C LEU A 17 -6.84 3.10 -1.12
N ARG A 18 -6.23 2.85 0.04
CA ARG A 18 -6.20 3.81 1.17
C ARG A 18 -5.24 3.35 2.26
N LEU A 19 -4.68 4.29 3.01
CA LEU A 19 -3.89 4.00 4.20
C LEU A 19 -4.77 3.43 5.32
N LEU A 20 -4.36 2.31 5.92
CA LEU A 20 -5.00 1.68 7.08
C LEU A 20 -4.27 2.03 8.39
N GLY A 21 -2.96 2.23 8.33
CA GLY A 21 -2.16 2.62 9.50
C GLY A 21 -0.75 3.02 9.11
N ASN A 22 -0.14 3.89 9.92
CA ASN A 22 1.22 4.36 9.71
C ASN A 22 1.95 4.40 11.06
N ASN A 23 2.96 3.56 11.22
CA ASN A 23 3.83 3.53 12.41
C ASN A 23 5.22 4.16 12.14
N GLY A 24 5.29 5.10 11.19
CA GLY A 24 6.52 5.77 10.77
C GLY A 24 7.12 5.12 9.53
N PHE A 25 7.77 3.97 9.70
CA PHE A 25 8.59 3.30 8.67
C PHE A 25 7.90 2.13 7.96
N SER A 26 6.66 1.83 8.31
CA SER A 26 5.92 0.75 7.66
C SER A 26 4.46 1.09 7.50
N PRO A 27 4.11 1.95 6.52
CA PRO A 27 2.73 2.22 6.23
C PRO A 27 2.04 0.95 5.72
N VAL A 28 0.83 0.71 6.23
CA VAL A 28 -0.04 -0.38 5.84
C VAL A 28 -1.19 0.21 5.03
N TYR A 29 -1.34 -0.25 3.78
CA TYR A 29 -2.41 0.15 2.89
C TYR A 29 -3.42 -0.97 2.71
N LEU A 30 -4.69 -0.62 2.57
CA LEU A 30 -5.66 -1.49 1.90
C LEU A 30 -5.30 -1.48 0.42
N GLY A 31 -5.05 -2.65 -0.15
CA GLY A 31 -4.87 -2.83 -1.59
C GLY A 31 -5.92 -3.76 -2.18
N GLU A 32 -6.01 -3.76 -3.50
CA GLU A 32 -6.86 -4.66 -4.27
C GLU A 32 -6.04 -5.32 -5.38
N HIS A 33 -6.16 -6.64 -5.54
CA HIS A 33 -5.58 -7.33 -6.68
C HIS A 33 -6.32 -6.90 -7.96
N VAL A 34 -5.58 -6.43 -8.97
CA VAL A 34 -6.15 -5.77 -10.16
C VAL A 34 -7.11 -6.68 -10.93
N GLU A 35 -6.78 -7.97 -11.09
CA GLU A 35 -7.62 -8.91 -11.84
C GLU A 35 -8.69 -9.62 -10.99
N MET A 36 -8.37 -9.96 -9.74
CA MET A 36 -9.24 -10.77 -8.88
C MET A 36 -10.19 -9.91 -8.04
N HIS A 37 -9.97 -8.60 -7.98
CA HIS A 37 -10.71 -7.65 -7.12
C HIS A 37 -10.76 -8.05 -5.64
N THR A 38 -9.81 -8.88 -5.20
CA THR A 38 -9.69 -9.29 -3.81
C THR A 38 -8.92 -8.23 -3.02
N ARG A 39 -9.42 -7.91 -1.83
CA ARG A 39 -8.83 -6.90 -0.95
C ARG A 39 -7.85 -7.52 0.02
N THR A 40 -6.70 -6.86 0.20
CA THR A 40 -5.66 -7.31 1.13
C THR A 40 -5.00 -6.14 1.85
N ALA A 41 -4.38 -6.40 3.00
CA ALA A 41 -3.51 -5.43 3.67
C ALA A 41 -2.08 -5.57 3.14
N ILE A 42 -1.50 -4.46 2.68
CA ILE A 42 -0.16 -4.40 2.10
C ILE A 42 0.70 -3.55 3.03
N LYS A 43 1.69 -4.17 3.67
CA LYS A 43 2.70 -3.47 4.46
C LYS A 43 3.88 -3.13 3.56
N LEU A 44 4.16 -1.85 3.39
CA LEU A 44 5.35 -1.40 2.68
C LEU A 44 6.52 -1.33 3.67
N MET A 45 7.69 -1.81 3.25
CA MET A 45 8.93 -1.69 4.01
C MET A 45 9.95 -0.95 3.17
N ASP A 46 10.55 0.08 3.75
CA ASP A 46 11.66 0.81 3.12
C ASP A 46 12.97 0.08 3.44
N GLY A 47 13.72 -0.28 2.40
CA GLY A 47 15.01 -0.97 2.54
C GLY A 47 15.59 -1.39 1.18
N PRO A 48 16.91 -1.62 1.09
CA PRO A 48 17.51 -2.15 -0.13
C PRO A 48 16.97 -3.55 -0.44
N LEU A 49 16.75 -3.82 -1.74
CA LEU A 49 16.40 -5.13 -2.29
C LEU A 49 17.63 -6.04 -2.41
#